data_AF-A0ABD0NLZ1-F1
#
_entry.id   AF-A0ABD0NLZ1-F1
#
_cell.length_a   1.000
_cell.length_b   1.000
_cell.length_c   1.000
_cell.angle_alpha   90.00
_cell.angle_beta   90.00
_cell.angle_gamma   90.00
#
_symmetry.space_group_name_H-M   'P 1'
#
loop_
_entity.id
_entity.type
_entity.pdbx_description
1 polymer ?
#
loop_
_entity_poly.entity_id
_entity_poly.type
_entity_poly.pdbx_seq_one_letter_code
_entity_poly.pdbx_strand_id
1 'polypeptide(L)'
;YVFVNESKTWAEAQRYCREKYTDLATIENEQQTVQLMNTVNDDSIDLAWIGLYDNLDSWKWTLDDSDFFKVGEKNFRNWYNQGPDNYGGQ
;
A
#
# COMPACT_ATOMS: atom_id res chain seq x y z
N TYR A 1 8.31 -2.14 8.22
CA TYR A 1 8.04 -1.16 7.15
C TYR A 1 9.11 -0.07 7.17
N VAL A 2 9.32 0.61 6.05
CA VAL A 2 10.19 1.79 5.93
C VAL A 2 9.37 2.89 5.28
N PHE A 3 9.33 4.07 5.88
CA PHE A 3 8.68 5.23 5.30
C PHE A 3 9.68 6.04 4.47
N VAL A 4 9.32 6.37 3.23
CA VAL A 4 10.13 7.16 2.30
C VAL A 4 9.43 8.48 2.07
N ASN A 5 9.95 9.57 2.63
CA ASN A 5 9.39 10.91 2.51
C ASN A 5 9.85 11.61 1.21
N GLU A 6 9.46 11.07 0.06
CA GLU A 6 9.72 11.65 -1.26
C GLU A 6 8.44 11.70 -2.09
N SER A 7 8.13 12.86 -2.67
CA SER A 7 6.99 13.02 -3.57
C SER A 7 7.26 12.29 -4.90
N LYS A 8 6.45 11.28 -5.20
CA LYS A 8 6.54 10.43 -6.41
C LYS A 8 5.14 10.03 -6.86
N THR A 9 4.97 9.72 -8.14
CA THR A 9 3.79 8.98 -8.61
C THR A 9 3.80 7.56 -8.05
N TRP A 10 2.65 6.86 -8.04
CA TRP A 10 2.59 5.48 -7.55
C TRP A 10 3.60 4.56 -8.27
N ALA A 11 3.69 4.67 -9.59
CA ALA A 11 4.61 3.85 -10.40
C ALA A 11 6.10 4.15 -10.09
N GLU A 12 6.45 5.43 -9.88
CA GLU A 12 7.80 5.81 -9.49
C GLU A 12 8.14 5.36 -8.06
N ALA A 13 7.19 5.46 -7.14
CA ALA A 13 7.35 4.98 -5.77
C ALA A 13 7.56 3.45 -5.74
N GLN A 14 6.77 2.71 -6.52
CA GLN A 14 6.92 1.26 -6.67
C GLN A 14 8.31 0.89 -7.21
N ARG A 15 8.73 1.52 -8.31
CA ARG A 15 10.06 1.28 -8.88
C ARG A 15 11.16 1.58 -7.87
N TYR A 16 11.08 2.71 -7.18
CA TYR A 16 12.05 3.10 -6.16
C TYR A 16 12.13 2.08 -5.02
N CYS A 17 10.99 1.62 -4.51
CA CYS A 17 10.95 0.61 -3.45
C CYS A 17 11.52 -0.74 -3.90
N ARG A 18 11.29 -1.17 -5.16
CA ARG A 18 11.88 -2.40 -5.70
C ARG A 18 13.39 -2.29 -5.95
N GLU A 19 13.89 -1.10 -6.27
CA GLU A 19 15.33 -0.86 -6.48
C GLU A 19 16.11 -0.77 -5.16
N LYS A 20 15.49 -0.26 -4.09
CA LYS A 20 16.16 0.02 -2.80
C LYS A 20 15.79 -0.96 -1.69
N TYR A 21 14.63 -1.59 -1.77
CA TYR A 21 14.02 -2.43 -0.75
C TYR A 21 13.38 -3.67 -1.41
N THR A 22 12.18 -4.07 -0.98
CA THR A 22 11.44 -5.19 -1.55
C THR A 22 10.39 -4.70 -2.56
N ASP A 23 9.38 -3.96 -2.10
CA ASP A 23 8.29 -3.36 -2.89
C ASP A 23 7.56 -2.32 -2.03
N LEU A 24 6.51 -1.68 -2.56
CA LEU A 24 5.55 -0.93 -1.75
C LEU A 24 4.88 -1.85 -0.72
N ALA A 25 4.58 -1.28 0.45
CA ALA A 25 4.06 -2.03 1.59
C ALA A 25 2.69 -2.67 1.29
N THR A 26 2.58 -3.97 1.59
CA THR A 26 1.30 -4.69 1.66
C THR A 26 0.77 -4.67 3.09
N ILE A 27 -0.56 -4.69 3.22
CA ILE A 27 -1.26 -4.69 4.51
C ILE A 27 -2.20 -5.90 4.52
N GLU A 28 -1.98 -6.78 5.48
CA GLU A 28 -2.64 -8.09 5.57
C GLU A 28 -3.71 -8.12 6.68
N ASN A 29 -3.63 -7.19 7.64
CA ASN A 29 -4.53 -7.10 8.78
C ASN A 29 -4.42 -5.74 9.48
N GLU A 30 -5.33 -5.50 10.44
CA GLU A 30 -5.38 -4.26 11.23
C GLU A 30 -4.11 -4.00 12.04
N GLN A 31 -3.44 -5.04 12.54
CA GLN A 31 -2.22 -4.87 13.32
C GLN A 31 -1.09 -4.30 12.44
N GLN A 32 -0.98 -4.76 11.19
CA GLN A 32 -0.05 -4.20 10.21
C GLN A 32 -0.42 -2.76 9.83
N THR A 33 -1.70 -2.42 9.75
CA THR A 33 -2.14 -1.02 9.57
C THR A 33 -1.56 -0.13 10.68
N VAL A 34 -1.68 -0.54 11.95
CA VAL A 34 -1.14 0.24 13.08
C VAL A 34 0.39 0.34 13.00
N GLN A 35 1.08 -0.75 12.64
CA GLN A 35 2.53 -0.73 12.47
C GLN A 35 2.98 0.22 11.34
N LEU A 36 2.23 0.24 10.22
CA LEU A 36 2.50 1.13 9.11
C LEU A 36 2.32 2.60 9.54
N MET A 37 1.20 2.91 10.20
CA MET A 37 0.92 4.27 10.70
C MET A 37 2.00 4.75 11.69
N ASN A 38 2.44 3.88 12.61
CA ASN A 38 3.54 4.21 13.53
C ASN A 38 4.89 4.44 12.83
N THR A 39 5.07 3.92 11.61
CA THR A 39 6.29 4.16 10.82
C THR A 39 6.27 5.55 10.20
N VAL A 40 5.07 6.09 9.92
CA VAL A 40 4.86 7.48 9.50
C VAL A 40 4.87 8.36 10.76
N ASN A 41 6.07 8.60 11.29
CA ASN A 41 6.27 9.38 12.52
C ASN A 41 6.35 10.90 12.22
N ASP A 42 5.40 11.41 11.43
CA ASP A 42 5.32 12.81 11.04
C ASP A 42 3.86 13.20 10.77
N ASP A 43 3.29 14.01 11.67
CA ASP A 43 1.90 14.46 11.61
C ASP A 43 1.61 15.42 10.44
N SER A 44 2.63 15.90 9.73
CA SER A 44 2.45 16.76 8.55
C SER A 44 2.16 15.98 7.25
N ILE A 45 2.16 14.65 7.31
CA ILE A 45 2.03 13.79 6.14
C ILE A 45 0.60 13.26 6.05
N ASP A 46 -0.16 13.80 5.10
CA ASP A 46 -1.57 13.43 4.91
C ASP A 46 -1.75 12.06 4.25
N LEU A 47 -0.90 11.72 3.25
CA LEU A 47 -1.05 10.50 2.43
C LEU A 47 0.31 9.91 2.04
N ALA A 48 0.35 8.58 1.94
CA ALA A 48 1.50 7.83 1.46
C ALA A 48 1.07 6.69 0.53
N TRP A 49 1.88 6.40 -0.49
CA TRP A 49 1.62 5.28 -1.39
C TRP A 49 1.87 3.93 -0.70
N ILE A 50 0.94 3.00 -0.92
CA ILE A 50 1.04 1.59 -0.51
C ILE A 50 0.94 0.67 -1.73
N GLY A 51 1.22 -0.62 -1.55
CA GLY A 51 1.26 -1.61 -2.62
C GLY A 51 -0.10 -2.04 -3.16
N LEU A 52 -1.17 -1.30 -2.88
CA LEU A 52 -2.50 -1.60 -3.41
C LEU A 52 -2.70 -0.86 -4.73
N TYR A 53 -3.13 -1.56 -5.77
CA TYR A 53 -3.37 -0.98 -7.09
C TYR A 53 -4.61 -1.57 -7.75
N ASP A 54 -5.23 -0.79 -8.63
CA ASP A 54 -6.38 -1.24 -9.41
C ASP A 54 -5.91 -2.06 -10.63
N ASN A 55 -6.40 -3.28 -10.76
CA ASN A 55 -6.12 -4.17 -11.87
C ASN A 55 -7.42 -4.57 -12.56
N LEU A 56 -7.85 -3.78 -13.55
CA LEU A 56 -9.01 -3.91 -14.47
C LEU A 56 -10.34 -4.39 -13.86
N ASP A 57 -10.34 -5.56 -13.23
CA ASP A 57 -11.49 -6.23 -12.61
C ASP A 57 -11.41 -6.27 -11.07
N SER A 58 -10.27 -5.95 -10.46
CA SER A 58 -10.07 -6.07 -9.01
C SER A 58 -8.85 -5.30 -8.49
N TRP A 59 -8.95 -4.76 -7.28
CA TRP A 59 -7.79 -4.27 -6.53
C TRP A 59 -6.86 -5.43 -6.14
N LYS A 60 -5.55 -5.27 -6.39
CA LYS A 60 -4.52 -6.26 -6.08
C LYS A 60 -3.37 -5.65 -5.29
N TRP A 61 -2.67 -6.50 -4.56
CA TRP A 61 -1.42 -6.14 -3.90
C TRP A 61 -0.22 -6.36 -4.82
N THR A 62 0.80 -5.51 -4.74
CA THR A 62 2.02 -5.64 -5.57
C THR A 62 2.78 -6.94 -5.35
N LEU A 63 2.59 -7.58 -4.20
CA LEU A 63 3.18 -8.87 -3.83
C LEU A 63 2.18 -10.03 -3.89
N ASP A 64 1.02 -9.88 -4.55
CA ASP A 64 -0.07 -10.88 -4.53
C ASP A 64 0.35 -12.28 -5.03
N ASP A 65 1.31 -12.36 -5.95
CA ASP A 65 1.84 -13.63 -6.47
C ASP A 65 2.92 -14.29 -5.58
N SER A 66 3.27 -13.65 -4.47
CA SER A 66 4.32 -14.13 -3.59
C SER A 66 3.78 -15.01 -2.45
N ASP A 67 4.63 -15.90 -1.91
CA ASP A 67 4.30 -16.76 -0.77
C ASP A 67 4.20 -15.99 0.57
N PHE A 68 4.25 -14.65 0.53
CA PHE A 68 4.18 -13.81 1.72
C PHE A 68 2.81 -13.88 2.41
N PHE A 69 1.73 -14.00 1.64
CA PHE A 69 0.38 -13.96 2.17
C PHE A 69 -0.09 -15.32 2.70
N LYS A 70 -0.67 -15.36 3.90
CA LYS A 70 -1.45 -16.51 4.36
C LYS A 70 -2.83 -16.54 3.70
N VAL A 71 -3.49 -17.68 3.80
CA VAL A 71 -4.86 -17.87 3.29
C VAL A 71 -5.79 -16.80 3.88
N GLY A 72 -6.39 -15.99 3.00
CA GLY A 72 -7.34 -14.93 3.36
C GLY A 72 -6.74 -13.54 3.53
N GLU A 73 -5.43 -13.41 3.72
CA GLU A 73 -4.78 -12.09 3.94
C GLU A 73 -4.72 -11.24 2.67
N LYS A 74 -4.66 -11.87 1.48
CA LYS A 74 -4.69 -11.19 0.17
C LYS A 74 -5.94 -10.32 -0.04
N ASN A 75 -7.04 -10.66 0.62
CA ASN A 75 -8.33 -9.99 0.46
C ASN A 75 -8.57 -8.87 1.48
N PHE A 76 -7.63 -8.63 2.40
CA PHE A 76 -7.79 -7.57 3.40
C PHE A 76 -7.89 -6.20 2.72
N ARG A 77 -8.90 -5.41 3.07
CA ARG A 77 -9.10 -4.04 2.60
C ARG A 77 -9.53 -3.18 3.78
N ASN A 78 -8.79 -2.10 4.00
CA ASN A 78 -9.09 -1.10 5.02
C ASN A 78 -9.45 0.23 4.35
N TRP A 79 -10.54 0.23 3.58
CA TRP A 79 -10.97 1.41 2.83
C TRP A 79 -11.43 2.51 3.77
N TYR A 80 -11.12 3.76 3.42
CA TYR A 80 -11.74 4.92 4.05
C TYR A 80 -13.19 5.04 3.54
N ASN A 81 -14.17 5.16 4.44
CA ASN A 81 -15.62 5.11 4.14
C ASN A 81 -16.10 3.77 3.53
N GLN A 82 -17.02 3.82 2.55
CA GLN A 82 -17.74 2.66 1.99
C GLN A 82 -16.96 1.93 0.88
N GLY A 83 -15.74 2.33 0.56
CA GLY A 83 -14.92 1.70 -0.47
C GLY A 83 -14.16 2.68 -1.37
N PRO A 84 -13.44 2.17 -2.38
CA PRO A 84 -12.75 3.00 -3.37
C PRO A 84 -13.80 3.68 -4.27
N ASP A 85 -13.81 5.01 -4.28
CA ASP A 85 -14.73 5.83 -5.08
C ASP A 85 -14.12 6.32 -6.39
N ASN A 86 -12.86 5.92 -6.67
CA ASN A 86 -12.06 6.39 -7.80
C ASN A 86 -11.96 7.92 -7.88
N TYR A 87 -11.95 8.60 -6.73
CA TYR A 87 -11.85 10.05 -6.68
C TYR A 87 -10.50 10.52 -7.24
N GLY A 88 -10.55 11.26 -8.36
CA GLY A 88 -9.35 11.80 -9.02
C GLY A 88 -8.53 10.78 -9.80
N GLY A 89 -9.13 9.66 -10.23
CA GLY A 89 -8.47 8.65 -11.05
C GLY A 89 -7.78 9.23 -12.30
N GLN A 90 -6.58 8.73 -12.58
CA GLN A 90 -5.75 9.06 -13.74
C GLN A 90 -5.91 8.04 -14.86
#